data_AF-A0A1A8VGU3-F1
#
_entry.id   AF-A0A1A8VGU3-F1
#
_cell.length_a   1.000
_cell.length_b   1.000
_cell.length_c   1.000
_cell.angle_alpha   90.00
_cell.angle_beta   90.00
_cell.angle_gamma   90.00
#
_symmetry.space_group_name_H-M   'P 1'
#
loop_
_entity.id
_entity.type
_entity.pdbx_description
1 polymer ?
#
loop_
_entity_poly.entity_id
_entity_poly.type
_entity_poly.pdbx_seq_one_letter_code
_entity_poly.pdbx_strand_id
1 'polypeptide(L)'
;MASSSYLEPSLNHSAAGGCGVKSRLGMPGGPGTSGSAGGLERPPTSMDRVLKIFHYFETNSEPSTWASNIRHGDATDVRGVIQKIAEIHKLRCVSSLGLRLTHLHSDALHWLHPDLGVSHIREKYEKQHPQEEWRYELRIRYFPKGYLSHFSEDKPSLNYLYHQVKSDYMQQTADRVDQDVALKLGCLEIRRFFREMPGNALDKKSNYELLEKDVGLRRFFPKSLLDSLKAKTLRKQIQQTFKQFANLNDEQSIHKFFEILFPIYPFDKECFKCALGSSW
;
A
#
# COMPACT_ATOMS: atom_id res chain seq x y z
N MET A 1 23.72 1.19 -35.02
CA MET A 1 23.78 0.27 -33.87
C MET A 1 22.73 0.70 -32.85
N ALA A 2 21.58 0.03 -32.83
CA ALA A 2 20.45 0.39 -31.96
C ALA A 2 20.71 -0.10 -30.54
N SER A 3 20.69 0.82 -29.56
CA SER A 3 20.73 0.50 -28.14
C SER A 3 19.33 0.06 -27.70
N SER A 4 19.10 -1.24 -27.53
CA SER A 4 17.89 -1.73 -26.89
C SER A 4 18.05 -1.62 -25.37
N SER A 5 17.27 -0.74 -24.73
CA SER A 5 17.16 -0.65 -23.27
C SER A 5 16.30 -1.80 -22.77
N TYR A 6 16.84 -2.61 -21.86
CA TYR A 6 16.16 -3.82 -21.33
C TYR A 6 15.17 -3.50 -20.21
N LEU A 7 14.98 -2.22 -19.93
CA LEU A 7 14.06 -1.70 -18.92
C LEU A 7 12.91 -1.04 -19.67
N GLU A 8 12.12 -1.83 -20.41
CA GLU A 8 10.78 -1.38 -20.73
C GLU A 8 9.91 -1.63 -19.49
N PRO A 9 9.24 -0.60 -18.95
CA PRO A 9 8.10 -0.83 -18.08
C PRO A 9 7.11 -1.71 -18.84
N SER A 10 6.51 -2.72 -18.21
CA SER A 10 5.44 -3.50 -18.81
C SER A 10 4.43 -2.56 -19.49
N LEU A 11 3.98 -2.87 -20.70
CA LEU A 11 3.16 -2.05 -21.61
C LEU A 11 1.78 -1.57 -21.06
N ASN A 12 1.56 -1.57 -19.75
CA ASN A 12 0.44 -0.89 -19.11
C ASN A 12 0.82 0.50 -18.53
N HIS A 13 2.01 1.02 -18.83
CA HIS A 13 2.48 2.34 -18.38
C HIS A 13 2.55 3.35 -19.53
N SER A 14 1.39 3.74 -20.05
CA SER A 14 1.25 4.95 -20.88
C SER A 14 0.63 6.06 -20.04
N ALA A 15 1.27 7.23 -20.06
CA ALA A 15 0.78 8.44 -19.42
C ALA A 15 -0.60 8.83 -19.96
N ALA A 16 -1.64 8.73 -19.13
CA ALA A 16 -2.96 9.27 -19.44
C ALA A 16 -3.05 10.72 -18.94
N GLY A 17 -2.67 11.65 -19.82
CA GLY A 17 -3.02 13.06 -19.70
C GLY A 17 -4.36 13.34 -20.40
N GLY A 18 -5.28 13.96 -19.66
CA GLY A 18 -6.33 14.82 -20.23
C GLY A 18 -7.70 14.17 -20.48
N CYS A 19 -8.59 14.24 -19.48
CA CYS A 19 -10.03 14.33 -19.77
C CYS A 19 -10.49 15.76 -19.39
N GLY A 20 -10.67 16.58 -20.42
CA GLY A 20 -11.17 17.95 -20.28
C GLY A 20 -12.65 17.97 -19.94
N VAL A 21 -12.99 18.52 -18.78
CA VAL A 21 -14.36 18.91 -18.45
C VAL A 21 -14.55 20.36 -18.89
N LYS A 22 -15.42 20.57 -19.87
CA LYS A 22 -15.85 21.90 -20.32
C LYS A 22 -16.65 22.59 -19.22
N SER A 23 -16.15 23.72 -18.74
CA SER A 23 -16.91 24.69 -17.95
C SER A 23 -17.94 25.43 -18.83
N ARG A 24 -19.20 25.51 -18.38
CA ARG A 24 -20.16 26.51 -18.85
C ARG A 24 -20.71 27.31 -17.66
N LEU A 25 -20.26 28.55 -17.56
CA LEU A 25 -20.96 29.71 -16.96
C LEU A 25 -22.19 30.02 -17.86
N GLY A 26 -23.32 30.61 -17.49
CA GLY A 26 -23.86 31.29 -16.31
C GLY A 26 -25.27 31.79 -16.67
N MET A 27 -26.08 32.08 -15.64
CA MET A 27 -27.52 32.47 -15.50
C MET A 27 -27.97 33.77 -16.27
N PRO A 28 -29.20 34.38 -16.11
CA PRO A 28 -30.29 34.18 -15.12
C PRO A 28 -31.78 34.40 -15.57
N GLY A 29 -32.75 34.14 -14.68
CA GLY A 29 -34.05 34.86 -14.67
C GLY A 29 -35.22 34.27 -13.86
N GLY A 30 -35.56 34.91 -12.72
CA GLY A 30 -36.95 35.20 -12.29
C GLY A 30 -37.67 34.27 -11.29
N PRO A 31 -38.62 34.78 -10.45
CA PRO A 31 -38.63 34.52 -9.00
C PRO A 31 -39.90 33.82 -8.46
N GLY A 32 -39.84 33.31 -7.21
CA GLY A 32 -41.03 33.25 -6.36
C GLY A 32 -41.07 32.24 -5.21
N THR A 33 -41.27 32.81 -4.01
CA THR A 33 -42.04 32.30 -2.85
C THR A 33 -41.33 31.57 -1.71
N SER A 34 -41.67 32.12 -0.54
CA SER A 34 -41.33 31.88 0.85
C SER A 34 -41.93 30.60 1.43
N GLY A 35 -41.21 29.98 2.37
CA GLY A 35 -41.78 29.00 3.30
C GLY A 35 -40.72 28.34 4.19
N SER A 36 -40.57 28.83 5.43
CA SER A 36 -39.85 28.14 6.50
C SER A 36 -40.68 26.95 7.01
N ALA A 37 -40.10 25.75 7.01
CA ALA A 37 -40.49 24.67 7.93
C ALA A 37 -39.46 23.52 7.89
N GLY A 38 -38.94 23.14 9.06
CA GLY A 38 -38.39 21.81 9.35
C GLY A 38 -37.02 21.49 8.74
N GLY A 39 -35.97 21.60 9.57
CA GLY A 39 -34.69 20.94 9.32
C GLY A 39 -34.87 19.42 9.34
N LEU A 40 -35.26 18.87 8.19
CA LEU A 40 -35.06 17.46 7.89
C LEU A 40 -33.59 17.34 7.49
N GLU A 41 -32.78 16.64 8.28
CA GLU A 41 -31.43 16.29 7.86
C GLU A 41 -31.53 15.67 6.46
N ARG A 42 -30.91 16.33 5.48
CA ARG A 42 -30.86 15.82 4.12
C ARG A 42 -30.27 14.42 4.20
N PRO A 43 -30.92 13.39 3.62
CA PRO A 43 -30.30 12.08 3.56
C PRO A 43 -28.93 12.25 2.92
N PRO A 44 -27.88 11.60 3.47
CA PRO A 44 -26.52 11.73 2.98
C PRO A 44 -26.53 11.59 1.46
N THR A 45 -25.90 12.54 0.77
CA THR A 45 -25.83 12.54 -0.69
C THR A 45 -25.16 11.25 -1.17
N SER A 46 -25.32 10.86 -2.43
CA SER A 46 -24.76 9.58 -2.91
C SER A 46 -23.23 9.47 -2.76
N MET A 47 -22.52 10.59 -2.57
CA MET A 47 -21.10 10.66 -2.25
C MET A 47 -20.81 10.45 -0.75
N ASP A 48 -21.71 10.84 0.14
CA ASP A 48 -21.62 10.60 1.58
C ASP A 48 -21.77 9.12 1.96
N ARG A 49 -21.99 8.21 1.00
CA ARG A 49 -22.09 6.76 1.24
C ARG A 49 -20.93 5.98 0.63
N VAL A 50 -19.78 6.64 0.47
CA VAL A 50 -18.55 6.03 -0.08
C VAL A 50 -17.45 6.06 0.96
N LEU A 51 -16.85 4.90 1.22
CA LEU A 51 -15.59 4.80 1.97
C LEU A 51 -14.43 4.60 1.01
N LYS A 52 -13.39 5.42 1.15
CA LYS A 52 -12.11 5.19 0.48
C LYS A 52 -11.24 4.30 1.36
N ILE A 53 -11.01 3.06 0.93
CA ILE A 53 -10.23 2.07 1.67
C ILE A 53 -8.87 1.88 1.01
N PHE A 54 -7.81 2.30 1.68
CA PHE A 54 -6.44 2.06 1.24
C PHE A 54 -6.07 0.59 1.41
N HIS A 55 -5.23 0.08 0.51
CA HIS A 55 -4.87 -1.35 0.48
C HIS A 55 -3.55 -1.58 -0.25
N TYR A 56 -3.08 -2.83 -0.22
CA TYR A 56 -1.79 -3.25 -0.77
C TYR A 56 -1.87 -4.10 -2.04
N PHE A 57 -3.01 -4.07 -2.75
CA PHE A 57 -3.10 -4.64 -4.09
C PHE A 57 -2.32 -3.77 -5.08
N GLU A 58 -1.30 -4.36 -5.71
CA GLU A 58 -0.43 -3.69 -6.67
C GLU A 58 -1.22 -3.21 -7.89
N THR A 59 -1.00 -1.95 -8.26
CA THR A 59 -1.51 -1.35 -9.50
C THR A 59 -0.42 -0.49 -10.14
N ASN A 60 -0.69 0.07 -11.32
CA ASN A 60 0.28 0.91 -12.03
C ASN A 60 0.45 2.32 -11.44
N SER A 61 -0.37 2.69 -10.44
CA SER A 61 -0.26 3.99 -9.76
C SER A 61 0.73 3.95 -8.61
N GLU A 62 1.04 5.11 -8.02
CA GLU A 62 1.94 5.17 -6.87
C GLU A 62 1.37 4.41 -5.65
N PRO A 63 2.19 3.67 -4.89
CA PRO A 63 1.72 2.85 -3.76
C PRO A 63 0.90 3.62 -2.71
N SER A 64 1.20 4.90 -2.50
CA SER A 64 0.46 5.78 -1.58
C SER A 64 -1.01 6.00 -1.99
N THR A 65 -1.35 5.75 -3.26
CA THR A 65 -2.67 6.00 -3.84
C THR A 65 -3.52 4.75 -4.00
N TRP A 66 -2.98 3.56 -3.72
CA TRP A 66 -3.70 2.30 -3.84
C TRP A 66 -4.87 2.26 -2.86
N ALA A 67 -6.07 2.42 -3.42
CA ALA A 67 -7.31 2.45 -2.66
C ALA A 67 -8.51 2.06 -3.53
N SER A 68 -9.54 1.55 -2.88
CA SER A 68 -10.84 1.23 -3.48
C SER A 68 -11.93 2.08 -2.84
N ASN A 69 -12.85 2.57 -3.67
CA ASN A 69 -14.02 3.32 -3.22
C ASN A 69 -15.21 2.36 -3.04
N ILE A 70 -15.62 2.11 -1.81
CA ILE A 70 -16.67 1.14 -1.47
C ILE A 70 -17.95 1.88 -1.11
N ARG A 71 -19.01 1.63 -1.87
CA ARG A 71 -20.36 2.08 -1.54
C ARG A 71 -20.94 1.22 -0.41
N HIS A 72 -21.55 1.89 0.57
CA HIS A 72 -22.16 1.24 1.74
C HIS A 72 -23.59 1.75 1.99
N GLY A 73 -24.40 0.89 2.60
CA GLY A 73 -25.73 1.20 3.10
C GLY A 73 -25.75 1.15 4.62
N ASP A 74 -26.88 1.50 5.24
CA ASP A 74 -26.97 1.68 6.70
C ASP A 74 -26.70 0.39 7.50
N ALA A 75 -26.94 -0.78 6.90
CA ALA A 75 -26.67 -2.09 7.49
C ALA A 75 -25.29 -2.66 7.12
N THR A 76 -24.44 -1.93 6.39
CA THR A 76 -23.11 -2.44 6.00
C THR A 76 -22.18 -2.43 7.22
N ASP A 77 -21.60 -3.58 7.53
CA ASP A 77 -20.57 -3.74 8.56
C ASP A 77 -19.16 -3.81 7.94
N VAL A 78 -18.15 -3.80 8.79
CA VAL A 78 -16.74 -3.92 8.39
C VAL A 78 -16.48 -5.19 7.62
N ARG A 79 -17.09 -6.31 8.03
CA ARG A 79 -17.01 -7.61 7.34
C ARG A 79 -17.47 -7.48 5.89
N GLY A 80 -18.61 -6.85 5.63
CA GLY A 80 -19.13 -6.61 4.29
C GLY A 80 -18.21 -5.71 3.45
N VAL A 81 -17.54 -4.72 4.06
CA VAL A 81 -16.53 -3.91 3.36
C VAL A 81 -15.31 -4.75 2.96
N ILE A 82 -14.76 -5.53 3.89
CA ILE A 82 -13.62 -6.43 3.66
C ILE A 82 -13.95 -7.44 2.55
N GLN A 83 -15.12 -8.08 2.64
CA GLN A 83 -15.59 -9.09 1.69
C GLN A 83 -15.69 -8.52 0.26
N LYS A 84 -16.29 -7.32 0.11
CA LYS A 84 -16.38 -6.64 -1.20
C LYS A 84 -15.01 -6.39 -1.82
N ILE A 85 -14.04 -5.91 -1.04
CA ILE A 85 -12.67 -5.66 -1.55
C ILE A 85 -11.98 -6.97 -1.91
N ALA A 86 -12.10 -7.99 -1.06
CA ALA A 86 -11.52 -9.30 -1.33
C ALA A 86 -12.06 -9.92 -2.62
N GLU A 87 -13.36 -9.78 -2.89
CA GLU A 87 -14.00 -10.25 -4.13
C GLU A 87 -13.47 -9.53 -5.37
N ILE A 88 -13.33 -8.19 -5.32
CA ILE A 88 -12.78 -7.38 -6.43
C ILE A 88 -11.40 -7.89 -6.83
N HIS A 89 -10.56 -8.24 -5.84
CA HIS A 89 -9.18 -8.67 -6.05
C HIS A 89 -8.98 -10.18 -6.03
N LYS A 90 -10.07 -10.96 -5.97
CA LYS A 90 -10.06 -12.44 -5.94
C LYS A 90 -9.16 -13.01 -4.84
N LEU A 91 -9.11 -12.35 -3.68
CA LEU A 91 -8.31 -12.77 -2.53
C LEU A 91 -9.03 -13.90 -1.79
N ARG A 92 -8.34 -15.03 -1.55
CA ARG A 92 -8.94 -16.21 -0.91
C ARG A 92 -8.79 -16.22 0.60
N CYS A 93 -7.69 -15.68 1.12
CA CYS A 93 -7.39 -15.65 2.56
C CYS A 93 -8.12 -14.51 3.30
N VAL A 94 -9.44 -14.38 3.10
CA VAL A 94 -10.24 -13.26 3.64
C VAL A 94 -10.21 -13.22 5.17
N SER A 95 -10.15 -14.38 5.82
CA SER A 95 -10.07 -14.50 7.29
C SER A 95 -8.78 -13.91 7.88
N SER A 96 -7.76 -13.67 7.05
CA SER A 96 -6.51 -13.02 7.49
C SER A 96 -6.60 -11.50 7.52
N LEU A 97 -7.66 -10.92 6.96
CA LEU A 97 -7.81 -9.47 6.80
C LEU A 97 -8.44 -8.80 8.03
N GLY A 98 -8.01 -7.57 8.29
CA GLY A 98 -8.63 -6.64 9.22
C GLY A 98 -8.71 -5.24 8.61
N LEU A 99 -9.59 -4.41 9.15
CA LEU A 99 -9.71 -3.01 8.75
C LEU A 99 -9.20 -2.09 9.87
N ARG A 100 -8.24 -1.24 9.54
CA ARG A 100 -7.62 -0.29 10.44
C ARG A 100 -8.08 1.13 10.11
N LEU A 101 -8.38 1.91 11.13
CA LEU A 101 -8.67 3.33 11.05
C LEU A 101 -7.54 4.09 11.74
N THR A 102 -6.90 5.01 11.03
CA THR A 102 -5.79 5.82 11.57
C THR A 102 -6.11 7.30 11.41
N HIS A 103 -5.90 8.09 12.46
CA HIS A 103 -5.99 9.54 12.38
C HIS A 103 -4.69 10.10 11.81
N LEU A 104 -4.76 11.00 10.83
CA LEU A 104 -3.58 11.49 10.12
C LEU A 104 -2.77 12.52 10.91
N HIS A 105 -3.38 13.15 11.91
CA HIS A 105 -2.78 14.24 12.69
C HIS A 105 -2.47 13.84 14.15
N SER A 106 -2.62 12.57 14.51
CA SER A 106 -2.30 12.06 15.85
C SER A 106 -1.88 10.59 15.80
N ASP A 107 -1.43 10.03 16.92
CA ASP A 107 -1.10 8.61 17.03
C ASP A 107 -2.33 7.69 17.22
N ALA A 108 -3.56 8.22 17.10
CA ALA A 108 -4.79 7.44 17.25
C ALA A 108 -4.92 6.39 16.12
N LEU A 109 -5.03 5.13 16.55
CA LEU A 109 -5.15 3.96 15.69
C LEU A 109 -6.20 3.00 16.26
N HIS A 110 -7.16 2.61 15.44
CA HIS A 110 -8.26 1.73 15.83
C HIS A 110 -8.39 0.58 14.84
N TRP A 111 -8.26 -0.64 15.33
CA TRP A 111 -8.72 -1.81 14.59
C TRP A 111 -10.23 -1.93 14.71
N LEU A 112 -10.91 -1.99 13.57
CA LEU A 112 -12.36 -2.04 13.50
C LEU A 112 -12.83 -3.50 13.55
N HIS A 113 -13.69 -3.82 14.51
CA HIS A 113 -14.25 -5.16 14.64
C HIS A 113 -15.10 -5.52 13.41
N PRO A 114 -15.04 -6.76 12.88
CA PRO A 114 -15.79 -7.15 11.68
C PRO A 114 -17.29 -6.88 11.75
N ASP A 115 -17.88 -7.02 12.93
CA ASP A 115 -19.34 -6.86 13.12
C ASP A 115 -19.76 -5.41 13.41
N LEU A 116 -18.82 -4.46 13.38
CA LEU A 116 -19.12 -3.05 13.62
C LEU A 116 -19.73 -2.41 12.37
N GLY A 117 -20.90 -1.77 12.51
CA GLY A 117 -21.56 -1.05 11.43
C GLY A 117 -20.76 0.17 10.96
N VAL A 118 -20.67 0.37 9.64
CA VAL A 118 -19.98 1.52 9.05
C VAL A 118 -20.58 2.84 9.53
N SER A 119 -21.90 2.97 9.56
CA SER A 119 -22.57 4.18 10.05
C SER A 119 -22.17 4.53 11.49
N HIS A 120 -22.04 3.53 12.37
CA HIS A 120 -21.61 3.73 13.74
C HIS A 120 -20.14 4.18 13.84
N ILE A 121 -19.26 3.63 13.01
CA ILE A 121 -17.85 4.04 12.95
C ILE A 121 -17.76 5.52 12.58
N ARG A 122 -18.47 5.93 11.53
CA ARG A 122 -18.46 7.32 11.07
C ARG A 122 -19.07 8.24 12.12
N GLU A 123 -20.17 7.84 12.75
CA GLU A 123 -20.74 8.60 13.85
C GLU A 123 -19.77 8.79 15.01
N LYS A 124 -19.02 7.74 15.38
CA LYS A 124 -18.10 7.78 16.51
C LYS A 124 -16.85 8.62 16.24
N TYR A 125 -16.24 8.48 15.06
CA TYR A 125 -14.93 9.08 14.76
C TYR A 125 -15.03 10.33 13.87
N GLU A 126 -15.93 10.35 12.88
CA GLU A 126 -16.06 11.47 11.95
C GLU A 126 -16.89 12.64 12.52
N LYS A 127 -17.65 12.43 13.61
CA LYS A 127 -18.25 13.56 14.36
C LYS A 127 -17.21 14.42 15.07
N GLN A 128 -16.08 13.80 15.46
CA GLN A 128 -15.03 14.48 16.22
C GLN A 128 -14.01 15.16 15.30
N HIS A 129 -13.76 14.59 14.12
CA HIS A 129 -12.79 15.05 13.14
C HIS A 129 -13.32 14.83 11.71
N PRO A 130 -13.04 15.73 10.75
CA PRO A 130 -13.42 15.53 9.35
C PRO A 130 -12.94 14.19 8.78
N GLN A 131 -13.70 13.63 7.82
CA GLN A 131 -13.38 12.35 7.19
C GLN A 131 -11.99 12.35 6.53
N GLU A 132 -11.53 13.47 6.00
CA GLU A 132 -10.23 13.61 5.33
C GLU A 132 -9.05 13.44 6.30
N GLU A 133 -9.28 13.62 7.60
CA GLU A 133 -8.28 13.39 8.64
C GLU A 133 -8.18 11.92 9.04
N TRP A 134 -9.07 11.07 8.51
CA TRP A 134 -9.11 9.64 8.81
C TRP A 134 -8.72 8.80 7.60
N ARG A 135 -7.91 7.77 7.86
CA ARG A 135 -7.49 6.79 6.86
C ARG A 135 -8.02 5.41 7.22
N TYR A 136 -8.93 4.91 6.39
CA TYR A 136 -9.33 3.50 6.40
C TYR A 136 -8.33 2.68 5.59
N GLU A 137 -7.85 1.60 6.16
CA GLU A 137 -6.80 0.79 5.57
C GLU A 137 -7.06 -0.71 5.81
N LEU A 138 -7.26 -1.44 4.72
CA LEU A 138 -7.31 -2.89 4.73
C LEU A 138 -5.90 -3.42 4.97
N ARG A 139 -5.77 -4.44 5.82
CA ARG A 139 -4.47 -5.05 6.16
C ARG A 139 -4.61 -6.53 6.43
N ILE A 140 -3.57 -7.32 6.16
CA ILE A 140 -3.41 -8.66 6.76
C ILE A 140 -3.00 -8.45 8.22
N ARG A 141 -3.78 -9.03 9.14
CA ARG A 141 -3.56 -8.94 10.58
C ARG A 141 -3.51 -10.31 11.25
N TYR A 142 -4.37 -11.23 10.81
CA TYR A 142 -4.51 -12.54 11.43
C TYR A 142 -3.72 -13.56 10.63
N PHE A 143 -2.59 -14.01 11.18
CA PHE A 143 -1.69 -14.95 10.50
C PHE A 143 -2.08 -16.40 10.85
N PRO A 144 -2.43 -17.26 9.86
CA PRO A 144 -2.62 -18.68 10.12
C PRO A 144 -1.28 -19.35 10.45
N LYS A 145 -1.32 -20.52 11.12
CA LYS A 145 -0.11 -21.33 11.31
C LYS A 145 0.46 -21.72 9.95
N GLY A 146 1.78 -21.54 9.77
CA GLY A 146 2.41 -21.75 8.47
C GLY A 146 1.95 -20.75 7.39
N TYR A 147 1.66 -19.51 7.77
CA TYR A 147 1.08 -18.49 6.90
C TYR A 147 1.76 -18.33 5.54
N LEU A 148 3.09 -18.47 5.46
CA LEU A 148 3.82 -18.38 4.19
C LEU A 148 3.34 -19.45 3.21
N SER A 149 3.28 -20.71 3.61
CA SER A 149 2.78 -21.79 2.77
C SER A 149 1.33 -21.55 2.35
N HIS A 150 0.50 -21.09 3.29
CA HIS A 150 -0.90 -20.78 3.01
C HIS A 150 -1.07 -19.65 1.98
N PHE A 151 -0.28 -18.58 2.09
CA PHE A 151 -0.33 -17.46 1.15
C PHE A 151 0.36 -17.77 -0.18
N SER A 152 1.37 -18.64 -0.23
CA SER A 152 1.98 -19.06 -1.50
C SER A 152 1.00 -19.78 -2.41
N GLU A 153 0.01 -20.50 -1.85
CA GLU A 153 -1.08 -21.06 -2.64
C GLU A 153 -2.00 -19.98 -3.22
N ASP A 154 -2.09 -18.80 -2.59
CA ASP A 154 -2.93 -17.67 -3.00
C ASP A 154 -2.09 -16.45 -3.39
N LYS A 155 -1.60 -16.43 -4.64
CA LYS A 155 -0.71 -15.38 -5.15
C LYS A 155 -1.17 -13.93 -4.84
N PRO A 156 -2.47 -13.56 -4.92
CA PRO A 156 -2.93 -12.24 -4.49
C PRO A 156 -2.63 -11.95 -3.00
N SER A 157 -2.85 -12.90 -2.10
CA SER A 157 -2.56 -12.75 -0.67
C SER A 157 -1.05 -12.63 -0.40
N LEU A 158 -0.21 -13.43 -1.06
CA LEU A 158 1.24 -13.33 -0.89
C LEU A 158 1.78 -11.96 -1.31
N ASN A 159 1.33 -11.47 -2.47
CA ASN A 159 1.73 -10.14 -2.96
C ASN A 159 1.20 -9.03 -2.06
N TYR A 160 -0.03 -9.16 -1.56
CA TYR A 160 -0.60 -8.21 -0.63
C TYR A 160 0.24 -8.09 0.65
N LEU A 161 0.58 -9.24 1.26
CA LEU A 161 1.43 -9.28 2.44
C LEU A 161 2.79 -8.66 2.15
N TYR A 162 3.40 -8.99 1.01
CA TYR A 162 4.68 -8.43 0.60
C TYR A 162 4.65 -6.90 0.55
N HIS A 163 3.66 -6.32 -0.13
CA HIS A 163 3.55 -4.88 -0.24
C HIS A 163 3.26 -4.20 1.10
N GLN A 164 2.43 -4.82 1.95
CA GLN A 164 2.17 -4.34 3.30
C GLN A 164 3.46 -4.30 4.14
N VAL A 165 4.19 -5.41 4.20
CA VAL A 165 5.41 -5.54 4.99
C VAL A 165 6.52 -4.65 4.44
N LYS A 166 6.66 -4.54 3.10
CA LYS A 166 7.62 -3.64 2.47
C LYS A 166 7.31 -2.18 2.80
N SER A 167 6.03 -1.80 2.76
CA SER A 167 5.60 -0.44 3.13
C SER A 167 5.97 -0.13 4.57
N ASP A 168 5.68 -1.03 5.51
CA ASP A 168 6.02 -0.86 6.93
C ASP A 168 7.53 -0.77 7.13
N TYR A 169 8.30 -1.66 6.49
CA TYR A 169 9.76 -1.63 6.52
C TYR A 169 10.30 -0.27 6.08
N MET A 170 9.88 0.21 4.91
CA MET A 170 10.35 1.49 4.35
C MET A 170 10.00 2.69 5.23
N GLN A 171 8.88 2.63 5.95
CA GLN A 171 8.42 3.73 6.81
C GLN A 171 9.01 3.72 8.22
N GLN A 172 9.26 2.55 8.79
CA GLN A 172 9.54 2.44 10.24
C GLN A 172 10.98 2.08 10.54
N THR A 173 11.60 1.25 9.70
CA THR A 173 12.85 0.55 10.07
C THR A 173 13.97 0.79 9.07
N ALA A 174 13.67 1.00 7.79
CA ALA A 174 14.65 1.01 6.70
C ALA A 174 15.79 2.03 6.89
N ASP A 175 15.54 3.18 7.52
CA ASP A 175 16.59 4.17 7.78
C ASP A 175 17.54 3.80 8.94
N ARG A 176 17.27 2.71 9.66
CA ARG A 176 18.02 2.28 10.86
C ARG A 176 18.66 0.90 10.71
N VAL A 177 18.35 0.17 9.64
CA VAL A 177 18.93 -1.16 9.40
C VAL A 177 20.36 -1.04 8.89
N ASP A 178 21.11 -2.12 9.03
CA ASP A 178 22.43 -2.25 8.41
C ASP A 178 22.36 -2.00 6.90
N GLN A 179 23.34 -1.28 6.36
CA GLN A 179 23.39 -0.92 4.95
C GLN A 179 23.34 -2.14 4.02
N ASP A 180 23.99 -3.24 4.40
CA ASP A 180 23.96 -4.49 3.64
C ASP A 180 22.55 -5.09 3.57
N VAL A 181 21.78 -5.01 4.67
CA VAL A 181 20.37 -5.45 4.68
C VAL A 181 19.52 -4.56 3.79
N ALA A 182 19.65 -3.23 3.91
CA ALA A 182 18.93 -2.29 3.06
C ALA A 182 19.25 -2.49 1.56
N LEU A 183 20.51 -2.75 1.22
CA LEU A 183 20.94 -3.07 -0.14
C LEU A 183 20.30 -4.35 -0.64
N LYS A 184 20.31 -5.43 0.16
CA LYS A 184 19.72 -6.72 -0.23
C LYS A 184 18.22 -6.62 -0.46
N LEU A 185 17.49 -6.01 0.48
CA LEU A 185 16.04 -5.82 0.38
C LEU A 185 15.66 -4.94 -0.83
N GLY A 186 16.40 -3.86 -1.08
CA GLY A 186 16.18 -3.03 -2.26
C GLY A 186 16.49 -3.75 -3.58
N CYS A 187 17.56 -4.56 -3.63
CA CYS A 187 17.87 -5.37 -4.81
C CYS A 187 16.82 -6.47 -5.08
N LEU A 188 16.24 -7.06 -4.05
CA LEU A 188 15.11 -7.99 -4.19
C LEU A 188 13.88 -7.29 -4.76
N GLU A 189 13.56 -6.07 -4.30
CA GLU A 189 12.47 -5.30 -4.90
C GLU A 189 12.77 -4.90 -6.35
N ILE A 190 14.02 -4.55 -6.71
CA ILE A 190 14.38 -4.33 -8.12
C ILE A 190 14.12 -5.59 -8.96
N ARG A 191 14.53 -6.77 -8.46
CA ARG A 191 14.33 -8.06 -9.16
C ARG A 191 12.85 -8.37 -9.35
N ARG A 192 12.03 -8.12 -8.32
CA ARG A 192 10.58 -8.30 -8.35
C ARG A 192 9.88 -7.29 -9.25
N PHE A 193 10.29 -6.02 -9.20
CA PHE A 193 9.70 -4.92 -9.96
C PHE A 193 9.95 -5.09 -11.47
N PHE A 194 11.16 -5.48 -11.87
CA PHE A 194 11.49 -5.77 -13.28
C PHE A 194 11.50 -7.27 -13.55
N ARG A 195 10.32 -7.89 -13.61
CA ARG A 195 10.15 -9.35 -13.71
C ARG A 195 10.90 -10.00 -14.88
N GLU A 196 11.00 -9.32 -16.02
CA GLU A 196 11.60 -9.85 -17.25
C GLU A 196 13.05 -9.38 -17.49
N MET A 197 13.59 -8.56 -16.57
CA MET A 197 14.93 -8.02 -16.74
C MET A 197 16.00 -9.13 -16.69
N PRO A 198 16.94 -9.18 -17.65
CA PRO A 198 18.08 -10.10 -17.60
C PRO A 198 18.93 -9.90 -16.34
N GLY A 199 19.48 -10.99 -15.79
CA GLY A 199 20.24 -10.94 -14.54
C GLY A 199 21.49 -10.04 -14.53
N ASN A 200 22.06 -9.77 -15.70
CA ASN A 200 23.19 -8.87 -15.89
C ASN A 200 22.79 -7.48 -16.43
N ALA A 201 21.48 -7.17 -16.52
CA ALA A 201 21.01 -5.93 -17.15
C ALA A 201 21.56 -4.68 -16.47
N LEU A 202 21.73 -4.71 -15.14
CA LEU A 202 22.26 -3.58 -14.38
C LEU A 202 23.76 -3.35 -14.58
N ASP A 203 24.50 -4.28 -15.21
CA ASP A 203 25.92 -4.06 -15.55
C ASP A 203 26.06 -2.94 -16.60
N LYS A 204 25.05 -2.79 -17.47
CA LYS A 204 24.99 -1.72 -18.48
C LYS A 204 24.72 -0.38 -17.80
N LYS A 205 25.58 0.60 -18.05
CA LYS A 205 25.49 1.96 -17.49
C LYS A 205 24.16 2.64 -17.78
N SER A 206 23.67 2.56 -19.01
CA SER A 206 22.40 3.16 -19.42
C SER A 206 21.20 2.59 -18.63
N ASN A 207 21.16 1.28 -18.41
CA ASN A 207 20.08 0.65 -17.64
C ASN A 207 20.11 1.11 -16.17
N TYR A 208 21.29 1.21 -15.56
CA TYR A 208 21.39 1.76 -14.21
C TYR A 208 20.97 3.24 -14.16
N GLU A 209 21.33 4.05 -15.15
CA GLU A 209 20.94 5.46 -15.21
C GLU A 209 19.43 5.65 -15.34
N LEU A 210 18.74 4.77 -16.08
CA LEU A 210 17.27 4.77 -16.16
C LEU A 210 16.65 4.45 -14.79
N LEU A 211 17.18 3.44 -14.09
CA LEU A 211 16.76 3.12 -12.72
C LEU A 211 16.96 4.32 -11.77
N GLU A 212 18.10 5.00 -11.89
CA GLU A 212 18.47 6.10 -11.01
C GLU A 212 17.66 7.38 -11.27
N LYS A 213 17.48 7.75 -12.54
CA LYS A 213 16.92 9.04 -12.94
C LYS A 213 15.42 8.99 -13.22
N ASP A 214 14.95 7.97 -13.94
CA ASP A 214 13.57 7.93 -14.42
C ASP A 214 12.65 7.21 -13.44
N VAL A 215 13.12 6.11 -12.86
CA VAL A 215 12.36 5.33 -11.87
C VAL A 215 12.56 5.88 -10.45
N GLY A 216 13.81 6.20 -10.12
CA GLY A 216 14.22 6.78 -8.84
C GLY A 216 14.57 5.71 -7.80
N LEU A 217 15.82 5.75 -7.30
CA LEU A 217 16.32 4.79 -6.30
C LEU A 217 15.55 4.80 -4.98
N ARG A 218 14.87 5.90 -4.64
CA ARG A 218 14.05 6.04 -3.42
C ARG A 218 12.87 5.06 -3.37
N ARG A 219 12.47 4.48 -4.50
CA ARG A 219 11.45 3.41 -4.54
C ARG A 219 11.94 2.09 -3.94
N PHE A 220 13.26 1.89 -3.91
CA PHE A 220 13.89 0.62 -3.53
C PHE A 220 14.74 0.74 -2.26
N PHE A 221 15.31 1.91 -2.00
CA PHE A 221 16.30 2.11 -0.95
C PHE A 221 15.93 3.27 -0.01
N PRO A 222 16.24 3.15 1.29
CA PRO A 222 16.01 4.22 2.27
C PRO A 222 16.92 5.43 2.02
N LYS A 223 16.47 6.61 2.46
CA LYS A 223 17.17 7.88 2.25
C LYS A 223 18.56 7.87 2.90
N SER A 224 18.67 7.34 4.10
CA SER A 224 19.95 7.18 4.82
C SER A 224 21.02 6.44 4.00
N LEU A 225 20.66 5.33 3.33
CA LEU A 225 21.58 4.59 2.47
C LEU A 225 22.02 5.44 1.28
N LEU A 226 21.08 6.10 0.61
CA LEU A 226 21.33 6.92 -0.57
C LEU A 226 22.21 8.13 -0.26
N ASP A 227 22.00 8.77 0.88
CA ASP A 227 22.76 9.96 1.29
C ASP A 227 24.16 9.59 1.83
N SER A 228 24.33 8.38 2.37
CA SER A 228 25.59 7.93 2.97
C SER A 228 26.68 7.51 1.97
N LEU A 229 26.30 7.17 0.73
CA LEU A 229 27.20 6.60 -0.27
C LEU A 229 27.33 7.50 -1.49
N LYS A 230 28.56 7.70 -1.96
CA LYS A 230 28.80 8.35 -3.26
C LYS A 230 28.17 7.51 -4.38
N ALA A 231 27.58 8.18 -5.38
CA ALA A 231 26.86 7.55 -6.49
C ALA A 231 27.63 6.39 -7.16
N LYS A 232 28.94 6.57 -7.42
CA LYS A 232 29.79 5.51 -8.01
C LYS A 232 29.89 4.26 -7.13
N THR A 233 30.00 4.44 -5.81
CA THR A 233 30.09 3.35 -4.84
C THR A 233 28.74 2.65 -4.69
N LEU A 234 27.66 3.43 -4.54
CA LEU A 234 26.30 2.92 -4.44
C LEU A 234 25.93 2.07 -5.66
N ARG A 235 26.21 2.57 -6.86
CA ARG A 235 26.02 1.82 -8.10
C ARG A 235 26.74 0.48 -8.08
N LYS A 236 28.02 0.47 -7.70
CA LYS A 236 28.82 -0.76 -7.65
C LYS A 236 28.23 -1.76 -6.66
N GLN A 237 27.79 -1.29 -5.49
CA GLN A 237 27.16 -2.14 -4.47
C GLN A 237 25.82 -2.70 -4.95
N ILE A 238 24.95 -1.89 -5.56
CA ILE A 238 23.69 -2.36 -6.13
C ILE A 238 23.94 -3.43 -7.20
N GLN A 239 24.86 -3.18 -8.14
CA GLN A 239 25.19 -4.14 -9.19
C GLN A 239 25.72 -5.46 -8.63
N GLN A 240 26.61 -5.40 -7.62
CA GLN A 240 27.19 -6.58 -6.99
C GLN A 240 26.15 -7.37 -6.19
N THR A 241 25.32 -6.70 -5.41
CA THR A 241 24.28 -7.34 -4.59
C THR A 241 23.17 -7.90 -5.46
N PHE A 242 22.75 -7.20 -6.51
CA PHE A 242 21.72 -7.67 -7.44
C PHE A 242 22.06 -9.03 -8.08
N LYS A 243 23.33 -9.27 -8.41
CA LYS A 243 23.78 -10.56 -8.99
C LYS A 243 23.47 -11.77 -8.11
N GLN A 244 23.37 -11.59 -6.79
CA GLN A 244 23.01 -12.66 -5.86
C GLN A 244 21.54 -13.09 -6.01
N PHE A 245 20.68 -12.20 -6.50
CA PHE A 245 19.23 -12.40 -6.61
C PHE A 245 18.73 -12.42 -8.06
N ALA A 246 19.63 -12.20 -9.02
CA ALA A 246 19.33 -12.02 -10.44
C ALA A 246 18.49 -13.16 -11.05
N ASN A 247 18.62 -14.38 -10.53
CA ASN A 247 17.95 -15.58 -11.04
C ASN A 247 16.68 -15.96 -10.25
N LEU A 248 16.31 -15.18 -9.22
CA LEU A 248 15.10 -15.43 -8.46
C LEU A 248 13.88 -14.97 -9.25
N ASN A 249 12.82 -15.79 -9.21
CA ASN A 249 11.51 -15.37 -9.69
C ASN A 249 10.80 -14.46 -8.67
N ASP A 250 9.60 -13.99 -9.04
CA ASP A 250 8.74 -13.11 -8.25
C ASP A 250 8.49 -13.65 -6.83
N GLU A 251 8.02 -14.90 -6.73
CA GLU A 251 7.72 -15.57 -5.46
C GLU A 251 8.98 -15.81 -4.63
N GLN A 252 10.04 -16.35 -5.23
CA GLN A 252 11.33 -16.57 -4.55
C GLN A 252 11.92 -15.27 -4.01
N SER A 253 11.76 -14.16 -4.73
CA SER A 253 12.20 -12.84 -4.28
C SER A 253 11.41 -12.38 -3.04
N ILE A 254 10.09 -12.61 -3.00
CA ILE A 254 9.24 -12.32 -1.84
C ILE A 254 9.66 -13.17 -0.63
N HIS A 255 9.83 -14.48 -0.81
CA HIS A 255 10.28 -15.36 0.28
C HIS A 255 11.65 -14.94 0.80
N LYS A 256 12.60 -14.62 -0.09
CA LYS A 256 13.93 -14.16 0.30
C LYS A 256 13.89 -12.81 1.02
N PHE A 257 12.98 -11.92 0.62
CA PHE A 257 12.76 -10.64 1.29
C PHE A 257 12.30 -10.86 2.73
N PHE A 258 11.30 -11.73 2.94
CA PHE A 258 10.83 -12.07 4.28
C PHE A 258 11.92 -12.75 5.12
N GLU A 259 12.68 -13.68 4.55
CA GLU A 259 13.79 -14.36 5.24
C GLU A 259 14.81 -13.36 5.79
N ILE A 260 15.18 -12.34 5.00
CA ILE A 260 16.18 -11.33 5.39
C ILE A 260 15.59 -10.32 6.39
N LEU A 261 14.32 -9.92 6.22
CA LEU A 261 13.69 -8.89 7.06
C LEU A 261 13.23 -9.43 8.42
N PHE A 262 12.74 -10.67 8.49
CA PHE A 262 12.09 -11.22 9.67
C PHE A 262 12.93 -11.15 10.97
N PRO A 263 14.25 -11.46 10.95
CA PRO A 263 15.08 -11.40 12.17
C PRO A 263 15.16 -10.01 12.81
N ILE A 264 14.99 -8.94 12.01
CA ILE A 264 15.12 -7.55 12.45
C ILE A 264 13.75 -6.85 12.59
N TYR A 265 12.73 -7.35 11.91
CA TYR A 265 11.37 -6.82 11.96
C TYR A 265 10.36 -8.00 11.92
N PRO A 266 10.03 -8.57 13.10
CA PRO A 266 9.05 -9.66 13.20
C PRO A 266 7.63 -9.16 12.93
N PHE A 267 7.25 -9.12 11.65
CA PHE A 267 5.98 -8.55 11.18
C PHE A 267 4.75 -9.45 11.38
N ASP A 268 4.93 -10.66 11.89
CA ASP A 268 3.87 -11.66 12.11
C ASP A 268 3.24 -11.58 13.51
N LYS A 269 3.69 -10.65 14.35
CA LYS A 269 3.20 -10.47 15.73
C LYS A 269 2.99 -9.01 16.10
N GLU A 270 1.98 -8.76 16.92
CA GLU A 270 1.76 -7.48 17.61
C GLU A 270 2.16 -7.64 19.08
N CYS A 271 2.84 -6.65 19.66
CA CYS A 271 3.28 -6.67 21.06
C CYS A 271 2.60 -5.54 21.83
N PHE A 272 1.97 -5.87 22.95
CA PHE A 272 1.25 -4.92 23.80
C PHE A 272 1.92 -4.84 25.17
N LYS A 273 2.25 -3.62 25.60
CA LYS A 273 2.63 -3.38 26.99
C LYS A 273 1.34 -3.31 27.82
N CYS A 274 1.13 -4.28 28.70
CA CYS A 274 -0.04 -4.35 29.56
C CYS A 274 0.34 -4.89 30.94
N ALA A 275 -0.60 -4.78 31.88
CA ALA A 275 -0.57 -5.49 33.15
C ALA A 275 -1.58 -6.64 33.12
N LEU A 276 -1.24 -7.76 33.75
CA LEU A 276 -2.11 -8.92 33.90
C LEU A 276 -2.39 -9.12 35.39
N GLY A 277 -3.64 -9.36 35.77
CA GLY A 277 -3.98 -9.70 37.15
C GLY A 277 -5.48 -9.61 37.45
N SER A 278 -5.98 -10.55 38.26
CA SER A 278 -7.23 -10.41 39.01
C SER A 278 -6.99 -9.94 40.46
N SER A 279 -5.75 -10.03 40.93
CA SER A 279 -5.16 -9.44 42.14
C SER A 279 -3.65 -9.30 41.93
N TRP A 280 -2.96 -8.57 42.81
CA TRP A 280 -1.53 -8.26 42.72
C TRP A 280 -0.62 -9.42 43.13
#